data_AF-X1VFU7-F1
#
_entry.id   AF-X1VFU7-F1
#
_cell.length_a   1.000
_cell.length_b   1.000
_cell.length_c   1.000
_cell.angle_alpha   90.00
_cell.angle_beta   90.00
_cell.angle_gamma   90.00
#
_symmetry.space_group_name_H-M   'P 1'
#
loop_
_entity.id
_entity.type
_entity.pdbx_description
1 polymer ?
#
loop_
_entity_poly.entity_id
_entity_poly.type
_entity_poly.pdbx_seq_one_letter_code
_entity_poly.pdbx_strand_id
1 'polypeptide(L)'
;MKKTILAFGEVLWDILPSCTVLGGAPFNFAYRANSLGDLGLMISRLGRDELGSKTCDQIVQLGLDTRLIQWDDQFPTGTVQVSFDEQNNPDYFITPEVA
;
A
#
# COMPACT_ATOMS: atom_id res chain seq x y z
N MET A 1 -14.42 23.58 4.64
CA MET A 1 -15.16 22.30 4.50
C MET A 1 -14.14 21.20 4.24
N LYS A 2 -14.17 20.12 5.01
CA LYS A 2 -13.32 18.94 4.79
C LYS A 2 -13.67 18.30 3.44
N LYS A 3 -12.69 18.05 2.58
CA LYS A 3 -12.90 17.39 1.28
C LYS A 3 -12.75 15.87 1.42
N THR A 4 -13.51 15.14 0.62
CA THR A 4 -13.28 13.70 0.43
C THR A 4 -12.40 13.51 -0.79
N ILE A 5 -11.25 12.88 -0.59
CA ILE A 5 -10.25 12.60 -1.62
C ILE A 5 -10.14 11.08 -1.72
N LEU A 6 -10.39 10.55 -2.91
CA LEU A 6 -10.38 9.11 -3.14
C LEU A 6 -9.19 8.75 -4.04
N ALA A 7 -8.37 7.82 -3.57
CA ALA A 7 -7.32 7.19 -4.36
C ALA A 7 -7.76 5.78 -4.76
N PHE A 8 -7.37 5.36 -5.95
CA PHE A 8 -7.62 4.03 -6.49
C PHE A 8 -6.31 3.45 -7.00
N GLY A 9 -6.04 2.19 -6.67
CA GLY A 9 -4.86 1.48 -7.12
C GLY A 9 -4.29 0.60 -6.03
N GLU A 10 -2.97 0.52 -5.97
CA GLU A 10 -2.25 -0.44 -5.15
C GLU A 10 -1.97 0.05 -3.72
N VAL A 11 -2.06 -0.89 -2.77
CA VAL A 11 -1.35 -0.85 -1.50
C VAL A 11 -0.51 -2.11 -1.44
N LEU A 12 0.81 -1.96 -1.28
CA LEU A 12 1.74 -3.07 -1.40
C LEU A 12 2.90 -2.93 -0.42
N TRP A 13 3.75 -3.94 -0.36
CA TRP A 13 4.96 -3.90 0.46
C TRP A 13 6.20 -3.70 -0.40
N ASP A 14 6.94 -2.63 -0.14
CA ASP A 14 8.29 -2.44 -0.66
C ASP A 14 9.25 -3.22 0.25
N ILE A 15 9.91 -4.22 -0.31
CA ILE A 15 10.85 -5.12 0.39
C ILE A 15 12.26 -4.66 0.03
N LEU A 16 12.84 -3.85 0.92
CA LEU A 16 14.23 -3.38 0.82
C LEU A 16 15.17 -4.40 1.48
N PRO A 17 16.49 -4.35 1.18
CA PRO A 17 17.45 -5.28 1.76
C PRO A 17 17.52 -5.24 3.29
N SER A 18 17.19 -4.09 3.91
CA SER A 18 17.29 -3.87 5.35
C SER A 18 15.95 -3.85 6.08
N CYS A 19 14.84 -3.61 5.37
CA CYS A 19 13.52 -3.48 5.97
C CYS A 19 12.41 -3.70 4.95
N THR A 20 11.20 -3.90 5.46
CA THR A 20 9.98 -3.99 4.66
C THR A 20 9.06 -2.86 5.08
N VAL A 21 8.61 -2.06 4.12
CA VAL A 21 7.80 -0.86 4.37
C VAL A 21 6.52 -0.91 3.54
N LEU A 22 5.44 -0.38 4.10
CA LEU A 22 4.19 -0.26 3.37
C LEU A 22 4.29 0.86 2.35
N GLY A 23 3.94 0.54 1.12
CA GLY A 23 4.05 1.39 -0.05
C GLY A 23 2.78 1.39 -0.91
N GLY A 24 2.93 1.90 -2.13
CA GLY A 24 1.85 2.20 -3.06
C GLY A 24 1.65 3.71 -3.22
N ALA A 25 1.82 4.21 -4.44
CA ALA A 25 1.72 5.64 -4.70
C ALA A 25 0.32 6.21 -4.42
N PRO A 26 -0.79 5.54 -4.81
CA PRO A 26 -2.14 5.95 -4.46
C PRO A 26 -2.40 5.91 -2.94
N PHE A 27 -1.89 4.88 -2.25
CA PHE A 27 -2.00 4.78 -0.80
C PHE A 27 -1.32 5.95 -0.09
N ASN A 28 -0.06 6.22 -0.46
CA ASN A 28 0.71 7.33 0.07
C ASN A 28 -0.01 8.67 -0.15
N PHE A 29 -0.66 8.86 -1.31
CA PHE A 29 -1.47 10.05 -1.58
C PHE A 29 -2.69 10.16 -0.65
N ALA A 30 -3.47 9.09 -0.47
CA ALA A 30 -4.61 9.06 0.44
C ALA A 30 -4.20 9.30 1.90
N TYR A 31 -3.06 8.74 2.32
CA TYR A 31 -2.49 8.99 3.64
C TYR A 31 -2.10 10.46 3.82
N ARG A 32 -1.42 11.06 2.84
CA ARG A 32 -1.06 12.48 2.89
C ARG A 32 -2.28 13.39 2.94
N ALA A 33 -3.32 13.09 2.17
CA ALA A 33 -4.60 13.81 2.23
C ALA A 33 -5.20 13.80 3.66
N ASN A 34 -5.19 12.64 4.35
CA ASN A 34 -5.61 12.57 5.75
C ASN A 34 -4.72 13.41 6.67
N SER A 35 -3.40 13.31 6.52
CA SER A 35 -2.44 14.04 7.36
C SER A 35 -2.56 15.58 7.24
N LEU A 36 -3.09 16.07 6.11
CA LEU A 36 -3.34 17.49 5.86
C LEU A 36 -4.73 17.97 6.33
N GLY A 37 -5.54 17.09 6.91
CA GLY A 37 -6.83 17.42 7.51
C GLY A 37 -8.06 17.14 6.64
N ASP A 38 -7.88 16.62 5.41
CA ASP A 38 -8.97 16.14 4.56
C ASP A 38 -9.32 14.67 4.85
N LEU A 39 -10.37 14.14 4.22
CA LEU A 39 -10.76 12.72 4.33
C LEU A 39 -10.19 11.97 3.13
N GLY A 40 -9.03 11.34 3.29
CA GLY A 40 -8.46 10.46 2.28
C GLY A 40 -9.03 9.04 2.40
N LEU A 41 -9.46 8.46 1.28
CA LEU A 41 -9.95 7.10 1.19
C LEU A 41 -9.18 6.32 0.12
N MET A 42 -8.97 5.04 0.37
CA MET A 42 -8.25 4.16 -0.55
C MET A 42 -9.18 3.04 -1.04
N ILE A 43 -9.44 2.99 -2.34
CA ILE A 43 -10.02 1.81 -3.00
C ILE A 43 -8.87 0.92 -3.46
N SER A 44 -8.79 -0.27 -2.89
CA SER A 44 -7.77 -1.26 -3.24
C SER A 44 -8.26 -2.68 -2.97
N ARG A 45 -7.43 -3.65 -3.27
CA ARG A 45 -7.64 -5.06 -2.92
C ARG A 45 -6.34 -5.63 -2.37
N LEU A 46 -6.46 -6.50 -1.37
CA LEU A 46 -5.35 -7.19 -0.72
C LEU A 46 -5.58 -8.70 -0.80
N GLY A 47 -4.51 -9.48 -0.84
CA GLY A 47 -4.63 -10.92 -0.69
C GLY A 47 -5.09 -11.28 0.72
N ARG A 48 -5.86 -12.36 0.86
CA ARG A 48 -6.22 -12.94 2.16
C ARG A 48 -5.04 -13.74 2.72
N ASP A 49 -3.97 -13.01 3.02
CA ASP A 49 -2.71 -13.52 3.52
C ASP A 49 -2.18 -12.68 4.70
N GLU A 50 -1.00 -13.04 5.20
CA GLU A 50 -0.38 -12.34 6.33
C GLU A 50 -0.02 -10.90 5.99
N LEU A 51 0.44 -10.64 4.76
CA LEU A 51 0.80 -9.29 4.32
C LEU A 51 -0.43 -8.40 4.18
N GLY A 52 -1.54 -8.93 3.68
CA GLY A 52 -2.80 -8.20 3.58
C GLY A 52 -3.37 -7.87 4.95
N SER A 53 -3.30 -8.82 5.89
CA SER A 53 -3.69 -8.60 7.29
C SER A 53 -2.85 -7.49 7.92
N LYS A 54 -1.52 -7.55 7.77
CA LYS A 54 -0.60 -6.51 8.25
C LYS A 54 -0.85 -5.15 7.58
N THR A 55 -1.15 -5.13 6.28
CA THR A 55 -1.50 -3.90 5.56
C THR A 55 -2.73 -3.26 6.18
N CYS A 56 -3.81 -4.03 6.40
CA CYS A 56 -5.03 -3.53 7.01
C CYS A 56 -4.76 -2.93 8.40
N ASP A 57 -4.00 -3.62 9.25
CA ASP A 57 -3.64 -3.13 10.58
C ASP A 57 -2.85 -1.81 10.52
N GLN A 58 -1.89 -1.70 9.59
CA GLN A 58 -1.11 -0.47 9.42
C GLN A 58 -1.94 0.69 8.86
N ILE A 59 -2.86 0.44 7.93
CA ILE A 59 -3.79 1.47 7.42
C ILE A 59 -4.62 2.05 8.59
N VAL A 60 -5.13 1.19 9.47
CA VAL A 60 -5.88 1.60 10.66
C VAL A 60 -4.99 2.37 11.65
N GLN A 61 -3.77 1.90 11.91
CA GLN A 61 -2.80 2.60 12.79
C GLN A 61 -2.42 3.98 12.27
N LEU A 62 -2.38 4.16 10.94
CA LEU A 62 -2.15 5.45 10.29
C LEU A 62 -3.40 6.35 10.26
N GLY A 63 -4.54 5.87 10.80
CA GLY A 63 -5.78 6.63 10.94
C GLY A 63 -6.63 6.70 9.67
N LEU A 64 -6.38 5.84 8.68
CA LEU A 64 -7.20 5.74 7.48
C LEU A 64 -8.33 4.71 7.65
N ASP A 65 -9.40 4.93 6.89
CA ASP A 65 -10.55 4.01 6.80
C ASP A 65 -10.25 2.87 5.81
N THR A 66 -10.50 1.62 6.23
CA THR A 66 -10.29 0.40 5.43
C THR A 66 -11.55 -0.10 4.74
N ARG A 67 -12.70 0.58 4.88
CA ARG A 67 -14.00 0.13 4.36
C ARG A 67 -14.08 -0.10 2.85
N LEU A 68 -13.15 0.46 2.08
CA LEU A 68 -13.07 0.33 0.62
C LEU A 68 -11.95 -0.62 0.17
N ILE A 69 -11.32 -1.33 1.11
CA ILE A 69 -10.34 -2.37 0.83
C ILE A 69 -11.06 -3.72 0.68
N GLN A 70 -10.86 -4.36 -0.46
CA GLN A 70 -11.37 -5.70 -0.73
C GLN A 70 -10.32 -6.77 -0.38
N TRP A 71 -10.79 -8.01 -0.24
CA TRP A 71 -9.95 -9.18 0.01
C TRP A 71 -10.03 -10.14 -1.17
N ASP A 72 -8.90 -10.64 -1.63
CA ASP A 72 -8.76 -11.64 -2.69
C ASP A 72 -8.38 -13.00 -2.09
N ASP A 73 -9.12 -14.05 -2.42
CA ASP A 73 -8.83 -15.41 -1.96
C ASP A 73 -7.91 -16.19 -2.92
N GLN A 74 -7.64 -15.64 -4.11
CA GLN A 74 -6.86 -16.30 -5.17
C GLN A 74 -5.46 -15.71 -5.30
N PHE A 75 -5.32 -14.38 -5.28
CA PHE A 75 -4.05 -13.70 -5.50
C PHE A 75 -3.49 -13.11 -4.20
N PRO A 76 -2.15 -13.13 -4.01
CA PRO A 76 -1.54 -12.59 -2.80
C PRO A 76 -1.47 -11.06 -2.82
N THR A 77 -1.24 -10.47 -1.66
CA THR A 77 -0.96 -9.03 -1.50
C THR A 77 0.28 -8.62 -2.31
N GLY A 78 0.17 -7.51 -3.03
CA GLY A 78 1.26 -6.98 -3.85
C GLY A 78 2.55 -6.73 -3.07
N THR A 79 3.68 -7.02 -3.72
CA THR A 79 5.01 -6.71 -3.21
C THR A 79 5.93 -6.22 -4.32
N VAL A 80 6.89 -5.38 -3.95
CA VAL A 80 7.98 -4.92 -4.82
C VAL A 80 9.29 -5.25 -4.14
N GLN A 81 10.12 -6.07 -4.78
CA GLN A 81 11.49 -6.29 -4.30
C GLN A 81 12.35 -5.12 -4.77
N VAL A 82 13.00 -4.46 -3.83
CA VAL A 82 13.89 -3.32 -4.10
C VAL A 82 15.33 -3.77 -3.89
N SER A 83 16.14 -3.69 -4.94
CA SER A 83 17.59 -3.88 -4.89
C SER A 83 18.31 -2.60 -5.29
N PHE A 84 19.62 -2.55 -5.07
CA PHE A 84 20.44 -1.40 -5.46
C PHE A 84 21.60 -1.88 -6.33
N ASP A 85 21.86 -1.17 -7.42
CA ASP A 85 23.00 -1.43 -8.29
C ASP A 85 24.33 -0.94 -7.65
N GLU A 86 25.45 -1.12 -8.36
CA GLU A 86 26.78 -0.68 -7.90
C GLU A 86 26.89 0.85 -7.72
N GLN A 87 26.02 1.62 -8.37
CA GLN A 87 25.95 3.08 -8.25
C GLN A 87 24.91 3.53 -7.21
N ASN A 88 24.32 2.58 -6.46
CA ASN A 88 23.27 2.81 -5.47
C ASN A 88 21.97 3.38 -6.05
N ASN A 89 21.66 3.10 -7.33
CA ASN A 89 20.34 3.34 -7.90
C ASN A 89 19.40 2.19 -7.54
N PRO A 90 18.13 2.47 -7.25
CA PRO A 90 17.16 1.43 -6.93
C PRO A 90 16.64 0.73 -8.19
N ASP A 91 16.65 -0.60 -8.15
CA ASP A 91 15.97 -1.48 -9.09
C ASP A 91 14.74 -2.09 -8.42
N TYR A 92 13.64 -2.15 -9.17
CA TYR A 92 12.34 -2.58 -8.67
C TYR A 92 11.86 -3.81 -9.45
N PHE A 93 11.73 -4.93 -8.75
CA PHE A 93 11.02 -6.09 -9.28
C PHE A 93 9.61 -6.13 -8.70
N ILE A 94 8.63 -5.77 -9.52
CA ILE A 94 7.22 -5.78 -9.17
C ILE A 94 6.69 -7.20 -9.35
N THR A 95 6.17 -7.80 -8.27
CA THR A 95 5.63 -9.16 -8.32
C THR A 95 4.36 -9.19 -9.17
N PRO A 96 4.32 -10.01 -10.25
CA PRO A 96 3.12 -10.15 -11.07
C PRO A 96 2.06 -11.05 -10.40
N GLU A 97 0.84 -11.04 -10.93
CA GLU A 97 -0.27 -11.90 -10.47
C GLU A 97 -0.59 -11.74 -8.98
N VAL A 98 -0.85 -10.49 -8.59
CA VAL A 98 -1.20 -10.09 -7.23
C VAL A 98 -2.59 -9.45 -7.19
N ALA A 99 -3.14 -9.34 -5.99
CA ALA A 99 -4.46 -8.77 -5.71
C ALA A 99 -4.59 -7.28 -6.08
#